data_AF-A0A2A9NLD1-F1
#
_entry.id   AF-A0A2A9NLD1-F1
#
_cell.length_a   1.000
_cell.length_b   1.000
_cell.length_c   1.000
_cell.angle_alpha   90.00
_cell.angle_beta   90.00
_cell.angle_gamma   90.00
#
_symmetry.space_group_name_H-M   'P 1'
#
loop_
_entity.id
_entity.type
_entity.pdbx_description
1 polymer ?
#
loop_
_entity_poly.entity_id
_entity_poly.type
_entity_poly.pdbx_seq_one_letter_code
_entity_poly.pdbx_strand_id
1 'polypeptide(L)'
;MLLLFPITLEYAGGGPFLQFCLDLAHGATVPIAVHLDHATDPEHVELAFALAEKGIKFDIMVDASHAETDEENILLSRPYVERAHAYEIAVEVELGRMEGGEAGLRTISDAKLTNPAKAEAYMKGTGANILAPSIGNLHDEYINPPKFRQDMLFYSQLNDLTFELTN
;
A
#
# COMPACT_ATOMS: atom_id res chain seq x y z
N MET A 1 6.33 11.05 4.83
CA MET A 1 6.23 10.35 3.54
C MET A 1 5.51 11.24 2.56
N LEU A 2 5.83 11.12 1.26
CA LEU A 2 5.04 11.68 0.16
C LEU A 2 4.33 10.51 -0.52
N LEU A 3 3.00 10.47 -0.41
CA LEU A 3 2.15 9.45 -1.03
C LEU A 3 1.67 9.96 -2.39
N LEU A 4 1.78 9.11 -3.41
CA LEU A 4 1.37 9.40 -4.78
C LEU A 4 0.65 8.19 -5.38
N PHE A 5 -0.53 8.38 -5.95
CA PHE A 5 -1.18 7.29 -6.70
C PHE A 5 -0.50 7.05 -8.06
N PRO A 6 -0.48 5.81 -8.58
CA PRO A 6 -0.06 5.51 -9.95
C PRO A 6 -0.73 6.40 -10.99
N ILE A 7 -2.04 6.66 -10.84
CA ILE A 7 -2.79 7.55 -11.73
C ILE A 7 -2.23 8.98 -11.72
N THR A 8 -1.70 9.45 -10.58
CA THR A 8 -1.03 10.76 -10.50
C THR A 8 0.17 10.79 -11.42
N LEU A 9 0.95 9.71 -11.48
CA LEU A 9 2.10 9.63 -12.39
C LEU A 9 1.65 9.68 -13.85
N GLU A 10 0.55 9.02 -14.22
CA GLU A 10 0.04 9.05 -15.59
C GLU A 10 -0.30 10.48 -16.05
N TYR A 11 -0.92 11.28 -15.19
CA TYR A 11 -1.29 12.67 -15.52
C TYR A 11 -0.15 13.67 -15.36
N ALA A 12 0.75 13.46 -14.39
CA ALA A 12 1.78 14.43 -14.02
C ALA A 12 3.08 14.30 -14.82
N GLY A 13 3.14 13.39 -15.81
CA GLY A 13 4.30 13.22 -16.69
C GLY A 13 5.23 12.07 -16.30
N GLY A 14 4.77 11.14 -15.46
CA GLY A 14 5.41 9.85 -15.19
C GLY A 14 6.70 9.95 -14.38
N GLY A 15 7.71 9.18 -14.79
CA GLY A 15 9.01 9.11 -14.14
C GLY A 15 9.69 10.46 -13.84
N PRO A 16 9.71 11.43 -14.77
CA PRO A 16 10.21 12.78 -14.49
C PRO A 16 9.55 13.47 -13.29
N PHE A 17 8.24 13.32 -13.11
CA PHE A 17 7.54 13.89 -11.96
C PHE A 17 7.88 13.16 -10.66
N LEU A 18 7.93 11.82 -10.70
CA LEU A 18 8.37 11.02 -9.55
C LEU A 18 9.81 11.39 -9.14
N GLN A 19 10.72 11.55 -10.11
CA GLN A 19 12.10 11.96 -9.84
C GLN A 19 12.16 13.35 -9.22
N PHE A 20 11.34 14.29 -9.70
CA PHE A 20 11.23 15.62 -9.09
C PHE A 20 10.79 15.54 -7.61
N CYS A 21 9.80 14.72 -7.29
CA CYS A 21 9.37 14.50 -5.89
C CYS A 21 10.50 13.89 -5.04
N LEU A 22 11.24 12.92 -5.59
CA LEU A 22 12.39 12.32 -4.93
C LEU A 22 13.52 13.32 -4.66
N ASP A 23 13.83 14.18 -5.62
CA ASP A 23 14.87 15.20 -5.46
C ASP A 23 14.51 16.19 -4.34
N LEU A 24 13.23 16.57 -4.24
CA LEU A 24 12.74 17.40 -3.13
C LEU A 24 12.81 16.66 -1.78
N ALA A 25 12.41 15.39 -1.75
CA ALA A 25 12.47 14.56 -0.55
C ALA A 25 13.92 14.39 -0.04
N HIS A 26 14.87 14.11 -0.93
CA HIS A 26 16.29 13.99 -0.59
C HIS A 26 16.93 15.32 -0.18
N GLY A 27 16.38 16.46 -0.62
CA GLY A 27 16.81 17.79 -0.22
C GLY A 27 16.32 18.23 1.17
N ALA A 28 15.41 17.48 1.80
CA ALA A 28 14.86 17.83 3.10
C ALA A 28 15.86 17.58 4.23
N THR A 29 15.74 18.34 5.33
CA THR A 29 16.55 18.17 6.54
C THR A 29 16.09 17.02 7.44
N VAL A 30 15.01 16.34 7.05
CA VAL A 30 14.42 15.20 7.75
C VAL A 30 14.22 14.05 6.75
N PRO A 31 14.22 12.78 7.21
CA PRO A 31 13.94 11.65 6.33
C PRO A 31 12.53 11.72 5.74
N ILE A 32 12.42 11.58 4.42
CA ILE A 32 11.15 11.55 3.70
C ILE A 32 11.19 10.35 2.73
N ALA A 33 10.33 9.36 2.97
CA ALA A 33 10.04 8.33 1.98
C ALA A 33 9.10 8.89 0.89
N VAL A 34 9.25 8.43 -0.35
CA VAL A 34 8.29 8.66 -1.43
C VAL A 34 7.68 7.30 -1.76
N HIS A 35 6.35 7.23 -1.73
CA HIS A 35 5.60 5.99 -1.76
C HIS A 35 4.53 6.04 -2.85
N LEU A 36 4.49 5.02 -3.70
CA LEU A 36 3.43 4.83 -4.69
C LEU A 36 2.28 4.04 -4.09
N ASP A 37 1.18 4.74 -3.87
CA ASP A 37 0.05 4.28 -3.09
C ASP A 37 -0.98 3.54 -3.96
N HIS A 38 -1.57 2.47 -3.44
CA HIS A 38 -2.59 1.67 -4.13
C HIS A 38 -2.27 1.28 -5.59
N ALA A 39 -1.16 0.59 -5.84
CA ALA A 39 -0.93 -0.06 -7.14
C ALA A 39 -1.80 -1.31 -7.28
N THR A 40 -3.06 -1.11 -7.68
CA THR A 40 -4.10 -2.16 -7.77
C THR A 40 -4.07 -2.97 -9.06
N ASP A 41 -3.77 -2.33 -10.19
CA ASP A 41 -3.78 -2.97 -11.51
C ASP A 41 -2.35 -3.37 -11.93
N PRO A 42 -2.17 -4.49 -12.65
CA PRO A 42 -0.85 -4.93 -13.11
C PRO A 42 -0.08 -3.85 -13.86
N GLU A 43 -0.77 -3.02 -14.65
CA GLU A 43 -0.16 -1.92 -15.41
C GLU A 43 0.49 -0.87 -14.51
N HIS A 44 -0.11 -0.56 -13.35
CA HIS A 44 0.46 0.38 -12.37
C HIS A 44 1.75 -0.19 -11.75
N VAL A 45 1.73 -1.48 -11.43
CA VAL A 45 2.88 -2.18 -10.85
C VAL A 45 4.02 -2.29 -11.87
N GLU A 46 3.71 -2.60 -13.14
CA GLU A 46 4.70 -2.63 -14.22
C GLU A 46 5.27 -1.23 -14.53
N LEU A 47 4.45 -0.18 -14.46
CA LEU A 47 4.93 1.21 -14.55
C LEU A 47 5.97 1.49 -13.45
N ALA A 48 5.66 1.13 -12.21
CA ALA A 48 6.57 1.31 -11.08
C ALA A 48 7.89 0.55 -11.32
N PHE A 49 7.85 -0.72 -11.71
CA PHE A 49 9.07 -1.48 -11.95
C PHE A 49 9.89 -0.98 -13.14
N ALA A 50 9.26 -0.47 -14.20
CA ALA A 50 9.96 0.18 -15.29
C ALA A 50 10.72 1.46 -14.85
N LEU A 51 10.27 2.13 -13.78
CA LEU A 51 10.98 3.24 -13.14
C LEU A 51 12.10 2.74 -12.22
N ALA A 52 11.85 1.68 -11.46
CA ALA A 52 12.87 1.02 -10.62
C ALA A 52 14.06 0.50 -11.44
N GLU A 53 13.81 -0.08 -12.62
CA GLU A 53 14.83 -0.55 -13.57
C GLU A 53 15.74 0.58 -14.07
N LYS A 54 15.24 1.82 -14.07
CA LYS A 54 16.02 3.02 -14.42
C LYS A 54 16.81 3.58 -13.24
N GLY A 55 16.75 2.92 -12.07
CA GLY A 55 17.44 3.32 -10.84
C GLY A 55 16.67 4.31 -9.97
N ILE A 56 15.38 4.57 -10.27
CA ILE A 56 14.53 5.43 -9.44
C ILE A 56 14.09 4.61 -8.21
N LYS A 57 14.35 5.11 -7.00
CA LYS A 57 14.10 4.39 -5.74
C LYS A 57 12.95 5.06 -4.99
N PHE A 58 11.93 4.29 -4.65
CA PHE A 58 10.70 4.68 -3.96
C PHE A 58 10.08 3.44 -3.31
N ASP A 59 9.13 3.60 -2.40
CA ASP A 59 8.36 2.49 -1.80
C ASP A 59 7.03 2.30 -2.55
N ILE A 60 6.41 1.12 -2.49
CA ILE A 60 5.16 0.86 -3.22
C ILE A 60 4.18 0.05 -2.37
N MET A 61 2.89 0.38 -2.48
CA MET A 61 1.80 -0.48 -2.04
C MET A 61 1.31 -1.35 -3.19
N VAL A 62 1.41 -2.67 -3.01
CA VAL A 62 0.77 -3.65 -3.90
C VAL A 62 -0.59 -3.99 -3.29
N ASP A 63 -1.64 -3.39 -3.85
CA ASP A 63 -2.99 -3.53 -3.30
C ASP A 63 -3.81 -4.61 -4.01
N ALA A 64 -3.80 -5.80 -3.42
CA ALA A 64 -4.66 -6.92 -3.82
C ALA A 64 -5.84 -7.14 -2.84
N SER A 65 -6.26 -6.13 -2.07
CA SER A 65 -7.42 -6.20 -1.14
C SER A 65 -8.74 -6.54 -1.83
N HIS A 66 -8.81 -6.34 -3.15
CA HIS A 66 -9.93 -6.72 -3.99
C HIS A 66 -10.06 -8.25 -4.19
N ALA A 67 -9.06 -9.04 -3.80
CA ALA A 67 -9.15 -10.50 -3.80
C ALA A 67 -10.24 -10.99 -2.83
N GLU A 68 -10.83 -12.15 -3.10
CA GLU A 68 -11.93 -12.66 -2.27
C GLU A 68 -11.44 -13.42 -1.04
N THR A 69 -10.20 -13.90 -1.07
CA THR A 69 -9.57 -14.64 0.03
C THR A 69 -8.18 -14.11 0.34
N ASP A 70 -7.74 -14.29 1.59
CA ASP A 70 -6.40 -13.90 2.03
C ASP A 70 -5.33 -14.66 1.24
N GLU A 71 -5.58 -15.94 0.91
CA GLU A 71 -4.69 -16.77 0.10
C GLU A 71 -4.55 -16.25 -1.34
N GLU A 72 -5.65 -15.81 -1.96
CA GLU A 72 -5.62 -15.18 -3.28
C GLU A 72 -4.86 -13.85 -3.26
N ASN A 73 -5.09 -13.01 -2.25
CA ASN A 73 -4.34 -11.77 -2.06
C ASN A 73 -2.82 -12.06 -1.94
N ILE A 74 -2.43 -13.06 -1.14
CA ILE A 74 -1.02 -13.49 -1.04
C ILE A 74 -0.47 -13.92 -2.41
N LEU A 75 -1.22 -14.73 -3.16
CA LEU A 75 -0.81 -15.24 -4.46
C LEU A 75 -0.61 -14.12 -5.50
N LEU A 76 -1.46 -13.09 -5.47
CA LEU A 76 -1.36 -11.93 -6.35
C LEU A 76 -0.19 -11.00 -5.95
N SER A 77 -0.02 -10.76 -4.66
CA SER A 77 0.96 -9.79 -4.16
C SER A 77 2.40 -10.33 -4.19
N ARG A 78 2.61 -11.61 -3.83
CA ARG A 78 3.95 -12.18 -3.61
C ARG A 78 4.93 -12.02 -4.80
N PRO A 79 4.55 -12.27 -6.07
CA PRO A 79 5.48 -12.10 -7.20
C PRO A 79 6.00 -10.66 -7.32
N TYR A 80 5.15 -9.67 -7.01
CA TYR A 80 5.52 -8.26 -7.04
C TYR A 80 6.38 -7.87 -5.84
N VAL A 81 6.08 -8.41 -4.66
CA VAL A 81 6.93 -8.24 -3.47
C VAL A 81 8.34 -8.76 -3.72
N GLU A 82 8.46 -9.99 -4.26
CA GLU A 82 9.76 -10.60 -4.59
C GLU A 82 10.54 -9.76 -5.61
N ARG A 83 9.85 -9.24 -6.65
CA ARG A 83 10.47 -8.35 -7.65
C ARG A 83 10.92 -7.03 -7.03
N ALA A 84 10.10 -6.40 -6.20
CA ALA A 84 10.45 -5.15 -5.53
C ALA A 84 11.68 -5.28 -4.62
N HIS A 85 11.77 -6.38 -3.87
CA HIS A 85 12.94 -6.66 -3.03
C HIS A 85 14.22 -6.81 -3.84
N ALA A 86 14.16 -7.36 -5.06
CA ALA A 86 15.31 -7.41 -5.97
C ALA A 86 15.82 -6.02 -6.39
N TYR A 87 14.97 -4.99 -6.30
CA TYR A 87 15.33 -3.58 -6.49
C TYR A 87 15.51 -2.82 -5.17
N GLU A 88 15.55 -3.49 -4.02
CA GLU A 88 15.65 -2.87 -2.69
C GLU A 88 14.52 -1.86 -2.40
N ILE A 89 13.32 -2.14 -2.91
CA ILE A 89 12.10 -1.34 -2.69
C ILE A 89 11.30 -1.98 -1.56
N ALA A 90 10.88 -1.18 -0.57
CA ALA A 90 9.96 -1.66 0.46
C ALA A 90 8.54 -1.76 -0.11
N VAL A 91 7.81 -2.79 0.33
CA VAL A 91 6.45 -3.04 -0.13
C VAL A 91 5.46 -3.01 1.02
N GLU A 92 4.38 -2.28 0.80
CA GLU A 92 3.17 -2.30 1.59
C GLU A 92 2.11 -3.18 0.94
N VAL A 93 1.27 -3.82 1.76
CA VAL A 93 0.14 -4.63 1.33
C VAL A 93 -1.07 -4.36 2.22
N GLU A 94 -2.28 -4.44 1.67
CA GLU A 94 -3.52 -4.30 2.43
C GLU A 94 -4.14 -5.66 2.77
N LEU A 95 -4.51 -5.83 4.04
CA LEU A 95 -5.30 -6.97 4.52
C LEU A 95 -6.64 -6.50 5.07
N GLY A 96 -7.71 -7.09 4.56
CA GLY A 96 -9.05 -6.56 4.70
C GLY A 96 -9.43 -5.83 3.41
N ARG A 97 -10.48 -5.03 3.48
CA ARG A 97 -10.93 -4.20 2.38
C ARG A 97 -11.58 -2.95 2.95
N MET A 98 -11.10 -1.78 2.54
CA MET A 98 -11.70 -0.51 2.96
C MET A 98 -12.94 -0.18 2.10
N GLU A 99 -13.89 0.53 2.71
CA GLU A 99 -15.06 1.08 2.01
C GLU A 99 -14.73 2.49 1.51
N GLY A 100 -15.36 2.90 0.41
CA GLY A 100 -15.16 4.21 -0.21
C GLY A 100 -14.58 4.13 -1.61
N GLY A 101 -14.39 5.30 -2.23
CA GLY A 101 -13.70 5.43 -3.51
C GLY A 101 -12.50 6.34 -3.35
N GLU A 102 -11.35 5.88 -3.83
CA GLU A 102 -10.12 6.66 -3.84
C GLU A 102 -9.82 7.20 -5.25
N ALA A 103 -8.88 8.13 -5.38
CA ALA A 103 -8.52 8.76 -6.64
C ALA A 103 -8.09 7.71 -7.70
N GLY A 104 -9.01 7.40 -8.62
CA GLY A 104 -8.78 6.41 -9.68
C GLY A 104 -9.09 4.96 -9.30
N LEU A 105 -9.49 4.68 -8.05
CA LEU A 105 -9.92 3.36 -7.60
C LEU A 105 -11.44 3.15 -7.72
N ARG A 106 -11.85 1.88 -7.68
CA ARG A 106 -13.27 1.50 -7.70
C ARG A 106 -13.89 1.80 -6.34
N THR A 107 -15.11 2.34 -6.34
CA THR A 107 -15.88 2.48 -5.09
C THR A 107 -16.27 1.10 -4.55
N ILE A 108 -15.86 0.78 -3.33
CA ILE A 108 -16.15 -0.48 -2.64
C ILE A 108 -17.26 -0.24 -1.61
N SER A 109 -18.27 -1.11 -1.57
CA SER A 109 -19.41 -1.02 -0.65
C SER A 109 -19.51 -2.17 0.37
N ASP A 110 -18.51 -3.05 0.43
CA ASP A 110 -18.47 -4.20 1.35
C ASP A 110 -17.11 -4.22 2.07
N ALA A 111 -16.98 -3.45 3.15
CA ALA A 111 -15.77 -3.40 3.94
C ALA A 111 -15.54 -4.73 4.67
N LYS A 112 -14.29 -5.19 4.63
CA LYS A 112 -13.85 -6.35 5.39
C LYS A 112 -12.79 -5.91 6.37
N LEU A 113 -13.10 -5.97 7.67
CA LEU A 113 -12.10 -5.72 8.70
C LEU A 113 -11.00 -6.78 8.64
N THR A 114 -9.77 -6.35 8.89
CA THR A 114 -8.64 -7.27 9.09
C THR A 114 -8.96 -8.26 10.21
N ASN A 115 -8.53 -9.52 10.08
CA ASN A 115 -8.50 -10.43 11.22
C ASN A 115 -7.09 -10.41 11.82
N PRO A 116 -6.88 -9.87 13.04
CA PRO A 116 -5.55 -9.79 13.66
C PRO A 116 -4.85 -11.13 13.79
N ALA A 117 -5.62 -12.22 14.00
CA ALA A 117 -5.09 -13.57 14.13
C ALA A 117 -4.51 -14.13 12.81
N LYS A 118 -4.79 -13.48 11.67
CA LYS A 118 -4.29 -13.88 10.35
C LYS A 118 -3.17 -12.99 9.82
N ALA A 119 -3.02 -11.78 10.35
CA ALA A 119 -2.10 -10.77 9.80
C ALA A 119 -0.63 -11.24 9.79
N GLU A 120 -0.16 -11.95 10.81
CA GLU A 120 1.21 -12.50 10.84
C GLU A 120 1.42 -13.53 9.71
N ALA A 121 0.47 -14.46 9.54
CA ALA A 121 0.54 -15.47 8.48
C ALA A 121 0.45 -14.84 7.08
N TYR A 122 -0.38 -13.81 6.94
CA TYR A 122 -0.52 -13.04 5.71
C TYR A 122 0.77 -12.32 5.34
N MET A 123 1.36 -11.56 6.27
CA MET A 123 2.63 -10.86 6.05
C MET A 123 3.78 -11.81 5.73
N LYS A 124 3.83 -12.97 6.41
CA LYS A 124 4.80 -14.01 6.08
C LYS A 124 4.57 -14.62 4.69
N GLY A 125 3.30 -14.74 4.28
CA GLY A 125 2.92 -15.28 2.98
C GLY A 125 3.26 -14.34 1.83
N THR A 126 3.04 -13.04 2.00
CA THR A 126 3.39 -12.01 1.00
C THR A 126 4.90 -11.72 0.98
N GLY A 127 5.54 -11.73 2.17
CA GLY A 127 6.91 -11.26 2.36
C GLY A 127 7.03 -9.73 2.44
N ALA A 128 5.92 -9.00 2.53
CA ALA A 128 5.91 -7.54 2.52
C ALA A 128 6.54 -6.92 3.78
N ASN A 129 6.80 -5.61 3.73
CA ASN A 129 7.44 -4.85 4.80
C ASN A 129 6.42 -4.18 5.72
N ILE A 130 5.35 -3.64 5.13
CA ILE A 130 4.35 -2.81 5.79
C ILE A 130 2.96 -3.43 5.56
N LEU A 131 2.13 -3.40 6.59
CA LEU A 131 0.74 -3.83 6.53
C LEU A 131 -0.19 -2.63 6.65
N ALA A 132 -1.11 -2.47 5.70
CA ALA A 132 -2.31 -1.64 5.82
C ALA A 132 -3.48 -2.50 6.33
N PRO A 133 -3.90 -2.38 7.60
CA PRO A 133 -5.06 -3.08 8.11
C PRO A 133 -6.32 -2.23 7.95
N SER A 134 -7.41 -2.84 7.47
CA SER A 134 -8.76 -2.29 7.59
C SER A 134 -9.28 -2.45 9.03
N ILE A 135 -9.34 -1.35 9.77
CA ILE A 135 -9.82 -1.28 11.16
C ILE A 135 -11.13 -0.49 11.31
N GLY A 136 -11.82 -0.24 10.19
CA GLY A 136 -12.99 0.65 10.10
C GLY A 136 -12.65 2.06 9.59
N ASN A 137 -11.47 2.21 9.00
CA ASN A 137 -11.09 3.33 8.14
C ASN A 137 -11.76 3.24 6.77
N LEU A 138 -11.99 4.42 6.20
CA LEU A 138 -12.62 4.70 4.92
C LEU A 138 -11.67 5.60 4.14
N HIS A 139 -11.69 5.46 2.81
CA HIS A 139 -10.96 6.32 1.85
C HIS A 139 -11.74 7.57 1.43
N ASP A 140 -12.87 7.84 2.10
CA ASP A 140 -13.81 8.90 1.73
C ASP A 140 -14.23 9.68 3.00
N GLU A 141 -15.02 10.72 2.81
CA GLU A 141 -15.52 11.54 3.90
C GLU A 141 -16.32 10.72 4.93
N TYR A 142 -15.89 10.82 6.18
CA TYR A 142 -16.63 10.26 7.31
C TYR A 142 -17.91 11.09 7.57
N ILE A 143 -19.04 10.65 7.01
CA ILE A 143 -20.36 11.27 7.29
C ILE A 143 -20.75 11.12 8.77
N ASN A 144 -20.32 10.02 9.39
CA ASN A 144 -20.50 9.75 10.83
C ASN A 144 -19.14 9.52 11.49
N PRO A 145 -19.00 9.77 12.80
CA PRO A 145 -17.76 9.45 13.51
C PRO A 145 -17.32 7.99 13.26
N PRO A 146 -16.08 7.75 12.82
CA PRO A 146 -15.60 6.40 12.56
C PRO A 146 -15.58 5.57 13.83
N LYS A 147 -15.83 4.26 13.66
CA LYS A 147 -15.75 3.27 14.73
C LYS A 147 -14.49 2.44 14.57
N PHE A 148 -13.34 3.08 14.78
CA PHE A 148 -12.05 2.40 14.68
C PHE A 148 -11.89 1.30 15.73
N ARG A 149 -11.45 0.13 15.27
CA ARG A 149 -11.12 -1.02 16.10
C ARG A 149 -9.63 -1.03 16.44
N GLN A 150 -9.16 0.01 17.10
CA GLN A 150 -7.75 0.19 17.46
C GLN A 150 -7.18 -0.97 18.29
N ASP A 151 -8.04 -1.68 19.04
CA ASP A 151 -7.70 -2.89 19.78
C ASP A 151 -7.04 -3.97 18.90
N MET A 152 -7.34 -3.97 17.60
CA MET A 152 -6.79 -4.90 16.62
C MET A 152 -5.28 -4.70 16.38
N LEU A 153 -4.75 -3.49 16.58
CA LEU A 153 -3.34 -3.16 16.34
C LEU A 153 -2.40 -3.61 17.48
N PHE A 154 -2.95 -3.82 18.67
CA PHE A 154 -2.18 -4.20 19.87
C PHE A 154 -2.19 -5.71 20.13
N TYR A 155 -2.56 -6.50 19.12
CA TYR A 155 -2.56 -7.96 19.24
C TYR A 155 -1.11 -8.46 19.36
N SER A 156 -0.82 -9.34 20.33
CA SER A 156 0.55 -9.68 20.69
C SER A 156 1.40 -10.27 19.56
N GLN A 157 0.76 -10.85 18.54
CA GLN A 157 1.40 -11.40 17.33
C GLN A 157 1.78 -10.34 16.29
N LEU A 158 1.40 -9.08 16.52
CA LEU A 158 1.59 -7.97 15.58
C LEU A 158 2.65 -6.96 16.03
N ASN A 159 3.24 -7.15 17.21
CA ASN A 159 4.19 -6.20 17.80
C ASN A 159 5.46 -5.97 16.95
N ASP A 160 5.80 -6.93 16.08
CA ASP A 160 6.97 -6.85 15.20
C ASP A 160 6.62 -6.40 13.77
N LEU A 161 5.34 -6.12 13.49
CA LEU A 161 4.89 -5.62 12.18
C LEU A 161 4.92 -4.09 12.14
N THR A 162 5.24 -3.55 10.98
CA THR A 162 5.09 -2.12 10.69
C THR A 162 3.71 -1.90 10.08
N PHE A 163 2.95 -0.95 10.64
CA PHE A 163 1.60 -0.61 10.18
C PHE A 163 1.55 0.78 9.56
N GLU A 164 0.78 0.89 8.49
CA GLU A 164 0.32 2.15 7.94
C GLU A 164 -1.22 2.18 7.99
N LEU A 165 -1.79 3.28 8.50
CA LEU A 165 -3.24 3.47 8.50
C LEU A 165 -3.58 4.40 7.34
N THR A 166 -4.10 3.83 6.27
CA THR A 166 -4.58 4.60 5.11
C THR A 166 -5.96 5.21 5.40
N ASN A 167 -6.29 6.33 4.75
CA ASN A 167 -7.48 7.12 5.03
C ASN A 167 -7.96 7.91 3.82
#